data_AF-A0A7Y4XA68-F1
#
_entry.id   AF-A0A7Y4XA68-F1
#
_cell.length_a   1.000
_cell.length_b   1.000
_cell.length_c   1.000
_cell.angle_alpha   90.00
_cell.angle_beta   90.00
_cell.angle_gamma   90.00
#
_symmetry.space_group_name_H-M   'P 1'
#
loop_
_entity.id
_entity.type
_entity.pdbx_description
1 polymer ?
#
loop_
_entity_poly.entity_id
_entity_poly.type
_entity_poly.pdbx_seq_one_letter_code
_entity_poly.pdbx_strand_id
1 'polypeptide(L)'
;MFAAIATPKGLDAWWTMHSSGAAQTDAVWQLGFGPEYNWHATITICEPNRAIEWTLTDAMEDWLQTRVGFRLAEAEGVTTVEFYHRGWAEPSKHFCISSYCWATYLRLLKRYVERGEVVSYTARDEA
;
A
#
# COMPACT_ATOMS: atom_id res chain seq x y z
N MET A 1 11.82 2.76 7.26
CA MET A 1 10.79 1.85 6.71
C MET A 1 9.36 2.36 6.95
N PHE A 2 8.88 2.48 8.19
CA PHE A 2 7.46 2.80 8.47
C PHE A 2 6.92 4.04 7.76
N ALA A 3 7.69 5.13 7.68
CA ALA A 3 7.28 6.33 6.95
C ALA A 3 7.01 6.09 5.44
N ALA A 4 7.67 5.11 4.82
CA ALA A 4 7.45 4.77 3.41
C ALA A 4 6.08 4.12 3.16
N ILE A 5 5.48 3.53 4.18
CA ILE A 5 4.17 2.89 4.10
C ILE A 5 3.08 3.68 4.82
N ALA A 6 3.43 4.53 5.80
CA ALA A 6 2.46 5.23 6.64
C ALA A 6 2.33 6.73 6.34
N THR A 7 2.99 7.27 5.32
CA THR A 7 2.85 8.69 4.96
C THR A 7 2.44 8.86 3.51
N PRO A 8 1.70 9.93 3.16
CA PRO A 8 1.35 10.22 1.78
C PRO A 8 2.57 10.28 0.85
N LYS A 9 3.59 11.04 1.26
CA LYS A 9 4.88 11.13 0.54
C LYS A 9 5.53 9.75 0.35
N GLY A 10 5.40 8.88 1.35
CA GLY A 10 5.91 7.52 1.30
C GLY A 10 5.16 6.65 0.28
N LEU A 11 3.83 6.57 0.37
CA LEU A 11 3.03 5.75 -0.53
C LEU A 11 3.12 6.24 -1.98
N ASP A 12 3.10 7.56 -2.19
CA ASP A 12 3.16 8.16 -3.52
C ASP A 12 4.49 7.86 -4.24
N ALA A 13 5.55 7.54 -3.50
CA ALA A 13 6.84 7.20 -4.07
C ALA A 13 6.87 5.83 -4.78
N TRP A 14 5.99 4.90 -4.41
CA TRP A 14 6.05 3.52 -4.92
C TRP A 14 4.70 2.87 -5.25
N TRP A 15 3.58 3.27 -4.64
CA TRP A 15 2.27 2.63 -4.82
C TRP A 15 1.22 3.53 -5.46
N THR A 16 0.83 4.61 -4.80
CA THR A 16 -0.22 5.51 -5.26
C THR A 16 0.34 6.57 -6.21
N MET A 17 -0.53 7.20 -6.99
CA MET A 17 -0.18 8.42 -7.74
C MET A 17 -0.22 9.63 -6.80
N HIS A 18 -1.27 9.70 -5.98
CA HIS A 18 -1.45 10.69 -4.94
C HIS A 18 -2.20 10.07 -3.77
N SER A 19 -1.85 10.42 -2.54
CA SER A 19 -2.57 9.98 -1.35
C SER A 19 -2.68 11.12 -0.35
N SER A 20 -3.68 11.01 0.53
CA SER A 20 -3.86 11.95 1.63
C SER A 20 -4.44 11.22 2.83
N GLY A 21 -4.06 11.65 4.04
CA GLY A 21 -4.44 11.00 5.29
C GLY A 21 -3.37 11.12 6.36
N ALA A 22 -3.71 10.69 7.57
CA ALA A 22 -2.81 10.65 8.71
C ALA A 22 -2.64 9.20 9.18
N ALA A 23 -1.42 8.81 9.58
CA ALA A 23 -1.15 7.50 10.18
C ALA A 23 -1.73 7.42 11.60
N GLN A 24 -3.02 7.16 11.68
CA GLN A 24 -3.76 7.06 12.94
C GLN A 24 -4.92 6.09 12.74
N THR A 25 -5.18 5.24 13.73
CA THR A 25 -6.35 4.36 13.74
C THR A 25 -7.63 5.19 13.54
N ASP A 26 -8.57 4.63 12.78
CA ASP A 26 -9.83 5.25 12.36
C ASP A 26 -9.69 6.46 11.42
N ALA A 27 -8.46 6.86 11.05
CA ALA A 27 -8.27 7.89 10.04
C ALA A 27 -8.69 7.38 8.66
N VAL A 28 -9.40 8.25 7.92
CA VAL A 28 -9.73 8.03 6.52
C VAL A 28 -8.55 8.45 5.65
N TRP A 29 -8.23 7.61 4.69
CA TRP A 29 -7.20 7.82 3.67
C TRP A 29 -7.84 7.89 2.30
N GLN A 30 -7.38 8.83 1.49
CA GLN A 30 -7.63 8.86 0.06
C GLN A 30 -6.42 8.23 -0.65
N LEU A 31 -6.71 7.29 -1.55
CA LEU A 31 -5.74 6.58 -2.37
C LEU A 31 -6.08 6.84 -3.84
N GLY A 32 -5.35 7.76 -4.46
CA GLY A 32 -5.54 8.19 -5.84
C GLY A 32 -4.62 7.46 -6.82
N PHE A 33 -5.22 6.92 -7.87
CA PHE A 33 -4.56 6.20 -8.97
C PHE A 33 -4.82 6.85 -10.34
N GLY A 34 -5.46 8.03 -10.36
CA GLY A 34 -5.82 8.80 -11.56
C GLY A 34 -7.15 9.54 -11.38
N PRO A 35 -7.61 10.30 -12.38
CA PRO A 35 -8.85 11.10 -12.29
C PRO A 35 -10.09 10.26 -11.97
N GLU A 36 -10.13 9.01 -12.43
CA GLU A 36 -11.28 8.10 -12.30
C GLU A 36 -11.16 7.14 -11.11
N TYR A 37 -9.99 7.04 -10.48
CA TYR A 37 -9.70 6.05 -9.45
C TYR A 37 -9.23 6.72 -8.16
N ASN A 38 -10.19 7.30 -7.44
CA ASN A 38 -10.00 7.88 -6.11
C ASN A 38 -10.64 6.97 -5.06
N TRP A 39 -9.85 6.07 -4.49
CA TRP A 39 -10.34 5.13 -3.49
C TRP A 39 -10.23 5.72 -2.09
N HIS A 40 -11.07 5.23 -1.18
CA HIS A 40 -11.00 5.56 0.24
C HIS A 40 -10.76 4.30 1.06
N ALA A 41 -10.01 4.48 2.15
CA ALA A 41 -9.75 3.43 3.11
C ALA A 41 -9.76 3.98 4.53
N THR A 42 -10.07 3.15 5.51
CA THR A 42 -9.92 3.46 6.94
C THR A 42 -8.73 2.70 7.50
N ILE A 43 -7.88 3.35 8.27
CA ILE A 43 -6.81 2.67 9.00
C ILE A 43 -7.41 1.85 10.15
N THR A 44 -7.26 0.52 10.07
CA THR A 44 -7.72 -0.41 11.11
C THR A 44 -6.61 -0.84 12.08
N ILE A 45 -5.36 -0.73 11.66
CA ILE A 45 -4.18 -0.97 12.51
C ILE A 45 -3.19 0.16 12.25
N CYS A 46 -2.68 0.79 13.32
CA CYS A 46 -1.57 1.73 13.24
C CYS A 46 -0.68 1.60 14.49
N GLU A 47 0.36 0.79 14.35
CA GLU A 47 1.39 0.61 15.37
C GLU A 47 2.71 1.16 14.81
N PRO A 48 3.17 2.34 15.27
CA PRO A 48 4.40 2.96 14.78
C PRO A 48 5.58 1.97 14.77
N ASN A 49 6.25 1.88 13.61
CA ASN A 49 7.38 0.98 13.36
C ASN A 49 7.08 -0.53 13.45
N ARG A 50 5.81 -0.95 13.60
CA ARG A 50 5.44 -2.37 13.71
C ARG A 50 4.38 -2.82 12.72
N ALA A 51 3.30 -2.07 12.55
CA ALA A 51 2.22 -2.50 11.67
C ALA A 51 1.35 -1.33 11.19
N ILE A 52 0.80 -1.48 9.99
CA ILE A 52 -0.25 -0.62 9.48
C ILE A 52 -1.20 -1.44 8.60
N GLU A 53 -2.50 -1.18 8.69
CA GLU A 53 -3.52 -1.83 7.86
C GLU A 53 -4.57 -0.81 7.44
N TRP A 54 -4.94 -0.85 6.16
CA TRP A 54 -6.05 -0.11 5.59
C TRP A 54 -7.16 -1.09 5.17
N THR A 55 -8.39 -0.79 5.57
CA THR A 55 -9.59 -1.43 5.06
C THR A 55 -10.23 -0.54 4.01
N LEU A 56 -10.39 -1.04 2.80
CA LEU A 56 -10.94 -0.28 1.67
C LEU A 56 -12.45 -0.04 1.90
N THR A 57 -12.85 1.22 1.99
CA THR A 57 -14.23 1.66 2.24
C THR A 57 -14.91 2.19 0.99
N ASP A 58 -14.14 2.60 -0.01
CA ASP A 58 -14.59 3.00 -1.33
C ASP A 58 -13.55 2.58 -2.37
N ALA A 59 -13.89 1.60 -3.20
CA ALA A 59 -13.01 1.01 -4.20
C ALA A 59 -13.85 0.28 -5.26
N MET A 60 -13.18 -0.36 -6.23
CA MET A 60 -13.87 -1.31 -7.12
C MET A 60 -14.54 -2.43 -6.32
N GLU A 61 -15.60 -3.02 -6.88
CA GLU A 61 -16.44 -4.03 -6.22
C GLU A 61 -15.62 -5.15 -5.55
N ASP A 62 -14.68 -5.76 -6.28
CA ASP A 62 -13.84 -6.84 -5.74
C ASP A 62 -12.86 -6.40 -4.63
N TRP A 63 -12.54 -5.10 -4.56
CA TRP A 63 -11.63 -4.52 -3.58
C TRP A 63 -12.34 -4.00 -2.33
N LEU A 64 -13.66 -3.79 -2.39
CA LEU A 64 -14.42 -3.24 -1.29
C LEU A 64 -14.34 -4.16 -0.07
N GLN A 65 -14.12 -3.59 1.12
CA GLN A 65 -13.91 -4.30 2.39
C GLN A 65 -12.67 -5.21 2.46
N THR A 66 -11.84 -5.25 1.40
CA THR A 66 -10.55 -5.91 1.49
C THR A 66 -9.58 -5.11 2.37
N ARG A 67 -8.54 -5.78 2.85
CA ARG A 67 -7.55 -5.26 3.79
C ARG A 67 -6.16 -5.35 3.21
N VAL A 68 -5.49 -4.22 3.07
CA VAL A 68 -4.09 -4.12 2.68
C VAL A 68 -3.29 -3.79 3.93
N GLY A 69 -2.25 -4.56 4.23
CA GLY A 69 -1.48 -4.33 5.44
C GLY A 69 -0.03 -4.79 5.39
N PHE A 70 0.73 -4.24 6.32
CA PHE A 70 2.15 -4.49 6.50
C PHE A 70 2.43 -4.77 7.96
N ARG A 71 3.28 -5.77 8.21
CA ARG A 71 3.96 -5.96 9.50
C ARG A 71 5.45 -5.84 9.29
N LEU A 72 6.09 -5.17 10.23
CA LEU A 72 7.51 -4.90 10.24
C LEU A 72 8.14 -5.62 11.43
N ALA A 73 9.22 -6.34 11.16
CA ALA A 73 10.08 -6.91 12.18
C ALA A 73 11.51 -6.42 11.94
N GLU A 74 12.08 -5.73 12.92
CA GLU A 74 13.45 -5.24 12.85
C GLU A 74 14.37 -6.13 13.68
N ALA A 75 15.43 -6.65 13.06
CA ALA A 75 16.46 -7.46 13.71
C ALA A 75 17.79 -7.25 12.99
N GLU A 76 18.88 -7.10 13.76
CA GLU A 76 20.25 -7.04 13.24
C GLU A 76 20.48 -5.97 12.14
N GLY A 77 19.77 -4.84 12.22
CA GLY A 77 19.88 -3.75 11.24
C GLY A 77 19.13 -4.01 9.92
N VAL A 78 18.33 -5.09 9.85
CA VAL A 78 17.46 -5.42 8.72
C VAL A 78 16.00 -5.32 9.16
N THR A 79 15.16 -4.75 8.30
CA THR A 79 13.71 -4.76 8.48
C THR A 79 13.06 -5.76 7.54
N THR A 80 12.47 -6.81 8.10
CA THR A 80 11.59 -7.74 7.36
C THR A 80 10.22 -7.10 7.20
N VAL A 81 9.70 -7.14 5.97
CA VAL A 81 8.38 -6.61 5.62
C VAL A 81 7.46 -7.77 5.25
N GLU A 82 6.45 -8.01 6.08
CA GLU A 82 5.37 -8.95 5.78
C GLU A 82 4.19 -8.19 5.18
N PHE A 83 4.00 -8.32 3.87
CA PHE A 83 2.86 -7.75 3.16
C PHE A 83 1.68 -8.73 3.11
N TYR A 84 0.46 -8.21 3.18
CA TYR A 84 -0.73 -8.98 2.85
C TYR A 84 -1.83 -8.11 2.23
N HIS A 85 -2.61 -8.75 1.35
CA HIS A 85 -3.90 -8.25 0.87
C HIS A 85 -4.95 -9.33 1.08
N ARG A 86 -5.84 -9.14 2.05
CA ARG A 86 -6.79 -10.15 2.55
C ARG A 86 -8.24 -9.68 2.43
N GLY A 87 -9.17 -10.59 2.62
CA GLY A 87 -10.60 -10.27 2.61
C GLY A 87 -11.26 -10.35 1.24
N TRP A 88 -10.56 -10.88 0.24
CA TRP A 88 -11.16 -11.23 -1.05
C TRP A 88 -12.24 -12.31 -0.86
N ALA A 89 -13.40 -12.11 -1.47
CA ALA A 89 -14.52 -13.05 -1.38
C ALA A 89 -14.22 -14.38 -2.10
N GLU A 90 -13.53 -14.29 -3.23
CA GLU A 90 -13.15 -15.43 -4.07
C GLU A 90 -11.82 -15.13 -4.78
N PRO A 91 -11.09 -16.14 -5.29
CA PRO A 91 -9.90 -15.94 -6.11
C PRO A 91 -10.30 -15.45 -7.52
N SER A 92 -10.85 -14.24 -7.61
CA SER A 92 -11.32 -13.62 -8.85
C SER A 92 -10.17 -13.31 -9.80
N LYS A 93 -10.49 -12.98 -11.05
CA LYS A 93 -9.49 -12.48 -12.01
C LYS A 93 -8.77 -11.24 -11.48
N HIS A 94 -9.48 -10.36 -10.78
CA HIS A 94 -8.86 -9.18 -10.16
C HIS A 94 -7.93 -9.56 -9.01
N PHE A 95 -8.23 -10.58 -8.21
CA PHE A 95 -7.29 -11.08 -7.21
C PHE A 95 -5.98 -11.53 -7.86
N CYS A 96 -6.04 -12.31 -8.94
CA CYS A 96 -4.85 -12.80 -9.65
C CYS A 96 -4.00 -11.65 -10.21
N ILE A 97 -4.64 -10.68 -10.87
CA ILE A 97 -3.96 -9.49 -11.42
C ILE A 97 -3.33 -8.67 -10.28
N SER A 98 -4.09 -8.38 -9.24
CA SER A 98 -3.64 -7.57 -8.10
C SER A 98 -2.46 -8.24 -7.39
N SER A 99 -2.51 -9.56 -7.20
CA SER A 99 -1.42 -10.34 -6.60
C SER A 99 -0.11 -10.22 -7.40
N TYR A 100 -0.20 -10.25 -8.74
CA TYR A 100 0.95 -10.02 -9.60
C TYR A 100 1.48 -8.58 -9.48
N CYS A 101 0.60 -7.58 -9.56
CA CYS A 101 0.96 -6.17 -9.46
C CYS A 101 1.64 -5.83 -8.13
N TRP A 102 1.20 -6.45 -7.02
CA TRP A 102 1.80 -6.24 -5.71
C TRP A 102 3.28 -6.64 -5.66
N ALA A 103 3.69 -7.69 -6.37
CA ALA A 103 5.09 -8.07 -6.43
C ALA A 103 5.96 -6.95 -7.05
N THR A 104 5.47 -6.30 -8.10
CA THR A 104 6.12 -5.15 -8.74
C THR A 104 6.20 -3.96 -7.80
N TYR A 105 5.09 -3.60 -7.14
CA TYR A 105 5.06 -2.48 -6.20
C TYR A 105 5.97 -2.70 -4.98
N LEU A 106 6.00 -3.91 -4.41
CA LEU A 106 6.91 -4.24 -3.30
C LEU A 106 8.38 -4.16 -3.70
N ARG A 107 8.71 -4.47 -4.96
CA ARG A 107 10.05 -4.23 -5.51
C ARG A 107 10.38 -2.74 -5.58
N LEU A 108 9.43 -1.90 -5.99
CA LEU A 108 9.61 -0.43 -5.99
C LEU A 108 9.77 0.12 -4.57
N LEU A 109 9.00 -0.38 -3.60
CA LEU A 109 9.15 -0.04 -2.18
C LEU A 109 10.56 -0.33 -1.68
N LYS A 110 11.11 -1.50 -2.01
CA LYS A 110 12.49 -1.86 -1.66
C LYS A 110 13.50 -0.88 -2.29
N ARG A 111 13.38 -0.59 -3.59
CA ARG A 111 14.26 0.36 -4.30
C ARG A 111 14.19 1.77 -3.69
N TYR A 112 12.98 2.22 -3.36
CA TYR A 112 12.77 3.50 -2.71
C TYR A 112 13.43 3.57 -1.33
N VAL A 113 13.23 2.57 -0.48
CA VAL A 113 13.76 2.57 0.89
C VAL A 113 15.28 2.40 0.92
N GLU A 114 15.85 1.56 0.06
CA GLU A 114 17.28 1.25 0.07
C GLU A 114 18.13 2.25 -0.72
N ARG A 115 17.57 2.88 -1.76
CA ARG A 115 18.33 3.70 -2.71
C ARG A 115 17.75 5.09 -2.94
N GLY A 116 16.57 5.39 -2.38
CA GLY A 116 15.87 6.65 -2.63
C GLY A 116 15.28 6.77 -4.04
N GLU A 117 15.22 5.68 -4.79
CA GLU A 117 14.69 5.68 -6.16
C GLU A 117 13.17 5.89 -6.15
N VAL A 118 12.69 6.87 -6.92
CA VAL A 118 11.26 7.14 -7.12
C VAL A 118 10.93 6.91 -8.59
N VAL A 119 9.99 6.01 -8.85
CA VAL A 119 9.48 5.76 -10.21
C VAL A 119 8.14 6.47 -10.35
N SER A 120 8.06 7.38 -11.33
CA SER A 120 6.82 8.09 -11.66
C SER A 120 5.70 7.10 -11.96
N TYR A 121 4.48 7.41 -11.53
CA TYR A 121 3.32 6.51 -11.66
C TYR A 121 3.16 5.92 -13.08
N THR A 122 3.29 6.76 -14.11
CA THR A 122 3.14 6.37 -15.53
C THR A 122 4.26 5.46 -16.06
N ALA A 123 5.37 5.32 -15.34
CA ALA A 123 6.51 4.50 -15.74
C ALA A 123 6.62 3.20 -14.94
N ARG A 124 5.66 2.91 -14.04
CA ARG A 124 5.72 1.74 -13.14
C ARG A 124 5.45 0.41 -13.85
N ASP A 125 4.72 0.43 -14.95
CA ASP A 125 4.44 -0.78 -15.74
C ASP A 125 5.69 -1.32 -16.46
N GLU A 126 6.70 -0.48 -16.66
CA GLU A 126 7.94 -0.82 -17.37
C GLU A 126 9.15 -1.08 -16.44
N ALA A 127 8.97 -0.94 -15.11
CA ALA A 127 10.07 -0.78 -14.13
C ALA A 127 10.49 -2.04 -13.36
#